data_AF-A0A6V8NWI8-F1
#
_entry.id   AF-A0A6V8NWI8-F1
#
_cell.length_a   1.000
_cell.length_b   1.000
_cell.length_c   1.000
_cell.angle_alpha   90.00
_cell.angle_beta   90.00
_cell.angle_gamma   90.00
#
_symmetry.space_group_name_H-M   'P 1'
#
loop_
_entity.id
_entity.type
_entity.pdbx_description
1 polymer ?
#
loop_
_entity_poly.entity_id
_entity_poly.type
_entity_poly.pdbx_seq_one_letter_code
_entity_poly.pdbx_strand_id
1 'polypeptide(L)'
;WYTWAMKLDLVYRGRHLNSEDIVLIKKVIANNPGKSRRFISEELCRQWNWRQQNGALKDMICRGLLLRLERDGLITLPPRKQLTNNPFRNRKPPEFVKADQTPIACNLKDMKQAIQLASIRRTNLERLYNSLIHEHHYLGYTQPVGENLKYIATFNGSPIACIGWSSPAWYIGCRDRFIGWSAEVRKKNLHLIAYQTR
;
A
#
# COMPACT_ATOMS: atom_id res chain seq x y z
N TRP A 1 4.70 -34.78 36.19
CA TRP A 1 4.74 -34.43 34.77
C TRP A 1 4.30 -32.98 34.60
N TYR A 2 5.20 -32.03 34.80
CA TYR A 2 4.92 -30.61 34.63
C TYR A 2 4.92 -30.29 33.13
N THR A 3 3.74 -30.08 32.54
CA THR A 3 3.65 -29.45 31.22
C THR A 3 4.06 -27.99 31.37
N TRP A 4 5.31 -27.69 31.06
CA TRP A 4 5.77 -26.34 30.80
C TRP A 4 5.04 -25.87 29.54
N ALA A 5 3.82 -25.35 29.71
CA ALA A 5 3.15 -24.61 28.64
C ALA A 5 4.05 -23.40 28.38
N MET A 6 4.93 -23.49 27.39
CA MET A 6 5.75 -22.35 26.95
C MET A 6 4.79 -21.19 26.74
N LYS A 7 4.92 -20.17 27.59
CA LYS A 7 4.18 -18.93 27.47
C LYS A 7 4.71 -18.25 26.23
N LEU A 8 4.07 -18.51 25.08
CA LEU A 8 4.42 -17.82 23.85
C LEU A 8 3.96 -16.37 24.00
N ASP A 9 4.89 -15.43 23.92
CA ASP A 9 4.59 -14.01 23.82
C ASP A 9 5.34 -13.47 22.60
N LEU A 10 4.64 -13.46 21.46
CA LEU A 10 5.20 -13.05 20.18
C LEU A 10 4.53 -11.76 19.71
N VAL A 11 5.33 -10.72 19.49
CA VAL A 11 4.85 -9.50 18.83
C VAL A 11 5.15 -9.54 17.35
N TYR A 12 4.10 -9.43 16.52
CA TYR A 12 4.23 -9.31 15.07
C TYR A 12 3.49 -8.08 14.56
N ARG A 13 4.26 -7.08 14.09
CA ARG A 13 3.75 -5.80 13.56
C ARG A 13 2.69 -5.15 14.46
N GLY A 14 2.95 -5.16 15.77
CA GLY A 14 2.09 -4.56 16.79
C GLY A 14 0.94 -5.44 17.29
N ARG A 15 0.78 -6.67 16.77
CA ARG A 15 -0.14 -7.66 17.34
C ARG A 15 0.62 -8.58 18.30
N HIS A 16 0.14 -8.72 19.53
CA HIS A 16 0.59 -9.75 20.46
C HIS A 16 -0.10 -11.08 20.12
N LEU A 17 0.67 -12.16 20.14
CA LEU A 17 0.17 -13.52 20.02
C LEU A 17 0.52 -14.30 21.27
N ASN A 18 -0.46 -15.06 21.75
CA ASN A 18 -0.32 -15.98 22.85
C ASN A 18 -0.46 -17.45 22.39
N SER A 19 -0.38 -18.39 23.33
CA SER A 19 -0.53 -19.81 23.03
C SER A 19 -1.93 -20.18 22.53
N GLU A 20 -2.99 -19.48 22.95
CA GLU A 20 -4.36 -19.68 22.48
C GLU A 20 -4.53 -19.29 21.01
N ASP A 21 -3.86 -18.22 20.58
CA ASP A 21 -3.83 -17.82 19.16
C ASP A 21 -3.22 -18.93 18.29
N ILE A 22 -2.17 -19.62 18.75
CA ILE A 22 -1.57 -20.74 18.01
C ILE A 22 -2.55 -21.91 17.91
N VAL A 23 -3.25 -22.23 18.99
CA VAL A 23 -4.28 -23.28 18.99
C VAL A 23 -5.40 -22.93 18.00
N LEU A 24 -5.85 -21.67 18.00
CA LEU A 24 -6.86 -21.18 17.06
C LEU A 24 -6.38 -21.31 15.61
N ILE A 25 -5.14 -20.89 15.30
CA ILE A 25 -4.56 -21.00 13.96
C ILE A 25 -4.54 -22.46 13.50
N LYS A 26 -4.08 -23.38 14.36
CA LYS A 26 -4.07 -24.82 14.05
C LYS A 26 -5.49 -25.34 13.78
N LYS A 27 -6.47 -24.94 14.59
CA LYS A 27 -7.88 -25.29 14.40
C LYS A 27 -8.43 -24.78 13.07
N VAL A 28 -8.15 -23.53 12.70
CA VAL A 28 -8.59 -22.96 11.41
C VAL A 28 -7.96 -23.70 10.24
N ILE A 29 -6.68 -24.07 10.32
CA ILE A 29 -6.01 -24.86 9.28
C ILE A 29 -6.65 -26.24 9.16
N ALA A 30 -6.85 -26.95 10.28
CA ALA A 30 -7.41 -28.30 10.32
C ALA A 30 -8.86 -28.34 9.79
N ASN A 31 -9.68 -27.35 10.12
CA ASN A 31 -11.08 -27.27 9.69
C ASN A 31 -11.26 -26.89 8.22
N ASN A 32 -10.19 -26.53 7.52
CA ASN A 32 -10.24 -26.05 6.14
C ASN A 32 -9.29 -26.83 5.22
N PRO A 33 -9.45 -28.17 5.12
CA PRO A 33 -8.58 -29.00 4.30
C PRO A 33 -8.66 -28.55 2.85
N GLY A 34 -7.51 -28.50 2.18
CA GLY A 34 -7.41 -28.09 0.78
C GLY A 34 -7.69 -26.60 0.51
N LYS A 35 -7.99 -25.76 1.50
CA LYS A 35 -8.08 -24.31 1.29
C LYS A 35 -6.68 -23.67 1.17
N SER A 36 -6.61 -22.52 0.51
CA SER A 36 -5.34 -21.82 0.28
C SER A 36 -4.89 -21.06 1.52
N ARG A 37 -3.59 -20.75 1.61
CA ARG A 37 -3.03 -19.86 2.65
C ARG A 37 -3.74 -18.48 2.69
N ARG A 38 -4.25 -18.00 1.54
CA ARG A 38 -5.06 -16.77 1.45
C ARG A 38 -6.39 -16.91 2.18
N PHE A 39 -7.12 -17.99 1.92
CA PHE A 39 -8.38 -18.26 2.62
C PHE A 39 -8.17 -18.31 4.14
N ILE A 40 -7.17 -19.07 4.60
CA ILE A 40 -6.83 -19.19 6.02
C ILE A 40 -6.54 -17.83 6.65
N SER A 41 -5.74 -16.98 5.98
CA SER A 41 -5.43 -15.65 6.51
C SER A 41 -6.64 -14.71 6.56
N GLU A 42 -7.53 -14.78 5.57
CA GLU A 42 -8.76 -13.98 5.57
C GLU A 42 -9.67 -14.43 6.71
N GLU A 43 -9.81 -15.74 6.91
CA GLU A 43 -10.65 -16.31 7.96
C GLU A 43 -10.15 -15.96 9.36
N LEU A 44 -8.84 -16.08 9.60
CA LEU A 44 -8.23 -15.62 10.85
C LEU A 44 -8.45 -14.12 11.07
N CYS A 45 -8.30 -13.30 10.02
CA CYS A 45 -8.58 -11.87 10.14
C CYS A 45 -10.05 -11.58 10.44
N ARG A 46 -11.01 -12.38 9.96
CA ARG A 46 -12.43 -12.23 10.32
C ARG A 46 -12.65 -12.56 11.79
N GLN A 47 -12.16 -13.70 12.27
CA GLN A 47 -12.35 -14.15 13.65
C GLN A 47 -11.70 -13.21 14.66
N TRP A 48 -10.51 -12.70 14.35
CA TRP A 48 -9.82 -11.71 15.18
C TRP A 48 -10.32 -10.27 15.01
N ASN A 49 -11.29 -10.04 14.13
CA ASN A 49 -11.66 -8.71 13.66
C ASN A 49 -10.44 -7.84 13.27
N TRP A 50 -9.43 -8.46 12.68
CA TRP A 50 -8.15 -7.81 12.39
C TRP A 50 -8.23 -7.05 11.07
N ARG A 51 -8.68 -5.80 11.18
CA ARG A 51 -8.99 -4.91 10.06
C ARG A 51 -8.12 -3.65 10.03
N GLN A 52 -8.09 -3.03 8.86
CA GLN A 52 -7.59 -1.69 8.61
C GLN A 52 -8.67 -0.65 8.98
N GLN A 53 -8.30 0.63 9.05
CA GLN A 53 -9.25 1.72 9.33
C GLN A 53 -10.38 1.82 8.30
N ASN A 54 -10.10 1.45 7.04
CA ASN A 54 -11.10 1.38 5.96
C ASN A 54 -11.96 0.10 5.99
N GLY A 55 -11.85 -0.74 7.03
CA GLY A 55 -12.60 -1.99 7.17
C GLY A 55 -12.04 -3.20 6.43
N ALA A 56 -11.06 -3.02 5.54
CA ALA A 56 -10.41 -4.13 4.84
C ALA A 56 -9.66 -5.06 5.79
N LEU A 57 -9.66 -6.36 5.52
CA LEU A 57 -8.90 -7.33 6.32
C LEU A 57 -7.40 -7.05 6.23
N LYS A 58 -6.66 -7.36 7.30
CA LYS A 58 -5.18 -7.36 7.31
C LYS A 58 -4.61 -8.70 6.85
N ASP A 59 -5.25 -9.36 5.89
CA ASP A 59 -4.92 -10.74 5.45
C ASP A 59 -3.47 -10.86 4.94
N MET A 60 -2.96 -9.85 4.23
CA MET A 60 -1.58 -9.86 3.75
C MET A 60 -0.57 -9.82 4.91
N ILE A 61 -0.86 -9.06 5.96
CA ILE A 61 -0.04 -9.01 7.19
C ILE A 61 -0.14 -10.36 7.91
N CYS A 62 -1.35 -10.90 8.03
CA CYS A 62 -1.62 -12.20 8.63
C CYS A 62 -0.89 -13.34 7.88
N ARG A 63 -0.82 -13.33 6.54
CA ARG A 63 -0.01 -14.30 5.79
C ARG A 63 1.46 -14.21 6.13
N GLY A 64 2.00 -13.01 6.29
CA GLY A 64 3.38 -12.82 6.74
C GLY A 64 3.62 -13.42 8.15
N LEU A 65 2.66 -13.23 9.06
CA LEU A 65 2.66 -13.85 10.38
C LEU A 65 2.65 -15.38 10.28
N LEU A 66 1.72 -15.96 9.53
CA LEU A 66 1.64 -17.40 9.33
C LEU A 66 2.94 -17.99 8.77
N LEU A 67 3.55 -17.31 7.80
CA LEU A 67 4.85 -17.74 7.25
C LEU A 67 5.99 -17.64 8.27
N ARG A 68 5.92 -16.72 9.24
CA ARG A 68 6.88 -16.65 10.35
C ARG A 68 6.64 -17.82 11.31
N LEU A 69 5.39 -18.06 11.71
CA LEU A 69 5.04 -19.17 12.61
C LEU A 69 5.39 -20.54 12.03
N GLU A 70 5.23 -20.73 10.71
CA GLU A 70 5.68 -21.95 10.01
C GLU A 70 7.21 -22.11 10.05
N ARG A 71 7.95 -21.02 9.82
CA ARG A 71 9.42 -21.00 9.93
C ARG A 71 9.91 -21.30 11.35
N ASP A 72 9.18 -20.81 12.35
CA ASP A 72 9.47 -21.04 13.77
C ASP A 72 9.01 -22.44 14.24
N GLY A 73 8.45 -23.29 13.36
CA GLY A 73 8.01 -24.64 13.68
C GLY A 73 6.73 -24.73 14.52
N LEU A 74 6.03 -23.60 14.73
CA LEU A 74 4.85 -23.54 15.60
C LEU A 74 3.57 -24.06 14.91
N ILE A 75 3.51 -23.97 13.58
CA ILE A 75 2.39 -24.44 12.75
C ILE A 75 2.91 -25.07 11.46
N THR A 76 2.04 -25.82 10.77
CA THR A 76 2.29 -26.31 9.41
C THR A 76 1.24 -25.72 8.48
N LEU A 77 1.65 -24.99 7.43
CA LEU A 77 0.70 -24.43 6.47
C LEU A 77 0.44 -25.41 5.32
N PRO A 78 -0.74 -25.32 4.67
CA PRO A 78 -0.98 -26.10 3.47
C PRO A 78 0.03 -25.75 2.37
N PRO A 79 0.31 -26.68 1.44
CA PRO A 79 1.26 -26.46 0.36
C PRO A 79 0.88 -25.23 -0.47
N ARG A 80 1.90 -24.57 -1.02
CA ARG A 80 1.69 -23.40 -1.88
C ARG A 80 1.02 -23.86 -3.18
N LYS A 81 -0.19 -23.35 -3.45
CA LYS A 81 -0.95 -23.71 -4.67
C LYS A 81 -0.48 -23.02 -5.93
N GLN A 82 0.01 -21.78 -5.83
CA GLN A 82 0.38 -20.97 -6.99
C GLN A 82 1.60 -20.08 -6.72
N LEU A 83 2.49 -19.98 -7.71
CA LEU A 83 3.53 -18.97 -7.78
C LEU A 83 2.98 -17.74 -8.50
N THR A 84 2.48 -16.75 -7.75
CA THR A 84 2.09 -15.47 -8.34
C THR A 84 3.32 -14.70 -8.77
N ASN A 85 3.33 -14.17 -9.99
CA ASN A 85 4.37 -13.24 -10.43
C ASN A 85 4.35 -12.01 -9.50
N ASN A 86 5.53 -11.47 -9.17
CA ASN A 86 5.63 -10.24 -8.41
C ASN A 86 5.56 -9.07 -9.41
N PRO A 87 4.43 -8.35 -9.52
CA PRO A 87 4.29 -7.25 -10.48
C PRO A 87 5.22 -6.08 -10.16
N PHE A 88 5.83 -6.04 -8.98
CA PHE A 88 6.82 -5.04 -8.59
C PHE A 88 8.22 -5.37 -9.11
N ARG A 89 8.53 -6.64 -9.43
CA ARG A 89 9.89 -7.08 -9.81
C ARG A 89 10.21 -6.80 -11.28
N ASN A 90 9.23 -6.95 -12.17
CA ASN A 90 9.41 -6.82 -13.62
C ASN A 90 8.52 -5.69 -14.17
N ARG A 91 8.72 -4.47 -13.67
CA ARG A 91 7.92 -3.32 -14.12
C ARG A 91 8.46 -2.77 -15.42
N LYS A 92 7.59 -2.69 -16.43
CA LYS A 92 7.88 -1.95 -17.65
C LYS A 92 7.63 -0.45 -17.42
N PRO A 93 8.39 0.43 -18.09
CA PRO A 93 8.05 1.86 -18.12
C PRO A 93 6.64 2.05 -18.71
N PRO A 94 5.94 3.14 -18.36
CA PRO A 94 4.66 3.48 -18.97
C PRO A 94 4.77 3.56 -20.49
N GLU A 95 3.73 3.10 -21.18
CA GLU A 95 3.62 3.30 -22.62
C GLU A 95 3.39 4.78 -22.92
N PHE A 96 4.10 5.29 -23.92
CA PHE A 96 3.94 6.67 -24.39
C PHE A 96 2.49 6.90 -24.85
N VAL A 97 1.90 7.99 -24.39
CA VAL A 97 0.60 8.48 -24.82
C VAL A 97 0.82 9.87 -25.39
N LYS A 98 0.54 10.03 -26.69
CA LYS A 98 0.65 11.33 -27.36
C LYS A 98 -0.33 12.31 -26.72
N ALA A 99 0.19 13.38 -26.16
CA ALA A 99 -0.58 14.54 -25.72
C ALA A 99 -0.45 15.68 -26.74
N ASP A 100 -1.45 16.55 -26.76
CA ASP A 100 -1.36 17.81 -27.50
C ASP A 100 -0.30 18.70 -26.85
N GLN A 101 0.66 19.16 -27.64
CA GLN A 101 1.76 20.03 -27.22
C GLN A 101 1.65 21.43 -27.84
N THR A 102 0.48 21.77 -28.42
CA THR A 102 0.23 23.09 -28.99
C THR A 102 0.47 24.16 -27.91
N PRO A 103 1.34 25.17 -28.18
CA PRO A 103 1.60 26.22 -27.22
C PRO A 103 0.32 26.96 -26.82
N ILE A 104 0.12 27.11 -25.51
CA ILE A 104 -1.02 27.85 -24.98
C ILE A 104 -0.63 29.32 -24.88
N ALA A 105 -1.20 30.16 -25.75
CA ALA A 105 -1.04 31.61 -25.73
C ALA A 105 -2.35 32.26 -25.23
N CYS A 106 -2.40 32.63 -23.95
CA CYS A 106 -3.54 33.31 -23.35
C CYS A 106 -3.11 34.19 -22.16
N ASN A 107 -4.00 35.05 -21.66
CA ASN A 107 -3.75 35.77 -20.42
C ASN A 107 -3.88 34.81 -19.23
N LEU A 108 -2.98 34.92 -18.24
CA LEU A 108 -3.03 34.12 -17.02
C LEU A 108 -4.35 34.25 -16.25
N LYS A 109 -5.03 35.41 -16.34
CA LYS A 109 -6.34 35.62 -15.70
C LYS A 109 -7.41 34.71 -16.32
N ASP A 110 -7.41 34.59 -17.64
CA ASP A 110 -8.36 33.75 -18.38
C ASP A 110 -8.05 32.27 -18.15
N MET A 111 -6.77 31.94 -18.06
CA MET A 111 -6.31 30.58 -17.78
C MET A 111 -6.83 30.05 -16.45
N LYS A 112 -6.72 30.82 -15.36
CA LYS A 112 -7.12 30.37 -14.02
C LYS A 112 -8.58 29.93 -13.93
N GLN A 113 -9.47 30.60 -14.66
CA GLN A 113 -10.90 30.32 -14.62
C GLN A 113 -11.28 29.02 -15.34
N ALA A 114 -10.45 28.60 -16.30
CA ALA A 114 -10.70 27.42 -17.13
C ALA A 114 -9.89 26.18 -16.70
N ILE A 115 -9.04 26.29 -15.66
CA ILE A 115 -8.31 25.14 -15.14
C ILE A 115 -9.25 24.22 -14.39
N GLN A 116 -9.29 22.97 -14.80
CA GLN A 116 -10.02 21.91 -14.10
C GLN A 116 -9.04 20.91 -13.51
N LEU A 117 -9.23 20.57 -12.24
CA LEU A 117 -8.42 19.57 -11.56
C LEU A 117 -9.24 18.29 -11.37
N ALA A 118 -8.85 17.22 -12.05
CA ALA A 118 -9.55 15.94 -11.98
C ALA A 118 -8.72 14.93 -11.18
N SER A 119 -9.35 14.26 -10.21
CA SER A 119 -8.76 13.07 -9.57
C SER A 119 -8.84 11.90 -10.55
N ILE A 120 -7.69 11.30 -10.88
CA ILE A 120 -7.59 10.29 -11.94
C ILE A 120 -7.28 8.88 -11.40
N ARG A 121 -7.27 8.71 -10.08
CA ARG A 121 -7.06 7.38 -9.48
C ARG A 121 -8.19 6.44 -9.89
N ARG A 122 -7.80 5.25 -10.38
CA ARG A 122 -8.69 4.18 -10.85
C ARG A 122 -9.55 4.59 -12.06
N THR A 123 -9.09 5.54 -12.87
CA THR A 123 -9.70 5.88 -14.15
C THR A 123 -8.78 5.49 -15.31
N ASN A 124 -9.29 5.54 -16.54
CA ASN A 124 -8.50 5.33 -17.76
C ASN A 124 -7.40 6.40 -17.96
N LEU A 125 -7.51 7.56 -17.30
CA LEU A 125 -6.53 8.64 -17.37
C LEU A 125 -5.24 8.36 -16.59
N GLU A 126 -5.16 7.31 -15.76
CA GLU A 126 -3.89 6.91 -15.13
C GLU A 126 -2.78 6.62 -16.13
N ARG A 127 -3.14 6.07 -17.31
CA ARG A 127 -2.16 5.77 -18.36
C ARG A 127 -1.54 7.06 -18.91
N LEU A 128 -2.35 8.09 -19.17
CA LEU A 128 -1.89 9.40 -19.60
C LEU A 128 -1.01 10.06 -18.53
N TYR A 129 -1.47 10.10 -17.27
CA TYR A 129 -0.68 10.63 -16.16
C TYR A 129 0.69 9.96 -16.05
N ASN A 130 0.73 8.62 -16.10
CA ASN A 130 1.98 7.88 -15.97
C ASN A 130 2.93 8.17 -17.14
N SER A 131 2.40 8.29 -18.37
CA SER A 131 3.18 8.69 -19.55
C SER A 131 3.77 10.09 -19.39
N LEU A 132 2.94 11.09 -19.05
CA LEU A 132 3.37 12.48 -18.91
C LEU A 132 4.42 12.66 -17.81
N ILE A 133 4.26 12.01 -16.66
CA ILE A 133 5.30 12.00 -15.62
C ILE A 133 6.57 11.30 -16.11
N HIS A 134 6.46 10.20 -16.86
CA HIS A 134 7.63 9.50 -17.36
C HIS A 134 8.43 10.33 -18.36
N GLU A 135 7.75 11.08 -19.21
CA GLU A 135 8.36 11.92 -20.25
C GLU A 135 8.93 13.22 -19.71
N HIS A 136 8.19 13.93 -18.84
CA HIS A 136 8.54 15.31 -18.48
C HIS A 136 9.19 15.46 -17.10
N HIS A 137 8.97 14.51 -16.18
CA HIS A 137 9.64 14.59 -14.88
C HIS A 137 11.05 14.00 -14.99
N TYR A 138 12.08 14.73 -14.53
CA TYR A 138 13.50 14.35 -14.67
C TYR A 138 13.88 12.98 -14.06
N LEU A 139 13.13 12.49 -13.08
CA LEU A 139 13.29 11.15 -12.48
C LEU A 139 12.39 10.06 -13.08
N GLY A 140 11.58 10.42 -14.08
CA GLY A 140 10.57 9.58 -14.69
C GLY A 140 9.49 9.09 -13.72
N TYR A 141 8.54 8.32 -14.27
CA TYR A 141 7.48 7.70 -13.50
C TYR A 141 7.98 6.48 -12.74
N THR A 142 7.62 6.42 -11.46
CA THR A 142 7.70 5.21 -10.65
C THR A 142 6.37 5.06 -9.91
N GLN A 143 5.79 3.86 -9.92
CA GLN A 143 4.54 3.60 -9.22
C GLN A 143 4.68 3.89 -7.71
N PRO A 144 3.89 4.83 -7.16
CA PRO A 144 3.91 5.14 -5.75
C PRO A 144 3.57 3.92 -4.88
N VAL A 145 4.21 3.84 -3.72
CA VAL A 145 3.96 2.79 -2.72
C VAL A 145 2.93 3.27 -1.71
N GLY A 146 2.01 2.39 -1.33
CA GLY A 146 0.92 2.70 -0.40
C GLY A 146 -0.22 3.50 -1.06
N GLU A 147 -1.01 4.15 -0.23
CA GLU A 147 -2.06 5.06 -0.67
C GLU A 147 -1.46 6.22 -1.45
N ASN A 148 -2.11 6.60 -2.55
CA ASN A 148 -1.66 7.68 -3.40
C ASN A 148 -2.82 8.35 -4.11
N LEU A 149 -2.63 9.65 -4.35
CA LEU A 149 -3.53 10.52 -5.09
C LEU A 149 -2.82 10.95 -6.36
N LYS A 150 -3.58 11.04 -7.45
CA LYS A 150 -3.09 11.51 -8.73
C LYS A 150 -4.14 12.41 -9.33
N TYR A 151 -3.69 13.55 -9.84
CA TYR A 151 -4.53 14.53 -10.49
C TYR A 151 -3.89 14.95 -11.81
N ILE A 152 -4.75 15.27 -12.77
CA ILE A 152 -4.37 16.02 -13.96
C ILE A 152 -5.09 17.36 -13.89
N ALA A 153 -4.34 18.44 -14.06
CA ALA A 153 -4.90 19.75 -14.34
C ALA A 153 -5.05 19.90 -15.85
N THR A 154 -6.23 20.27 -16.32
CA THR A 154 -6.52 20.52 -17.73
C THR A 154 -6.88 21.99 -17.95
N PHE A 155 -6.58 22.51 -19.13
CA PHE A 155 -7.04 23.80 -19.64
C PHE A 155 -7.70 23.57 -20.99
N ASN A 156 -8.96 23.94 -21.14
CA ASN A 156 -9.77 23.67 -22.34
C ASN A 156 -9.72 22.20 -22.80
N GLY A 157 -9.64 21.26 -21.86
CA GLY A 157 -9.55 19.82 -22.13
C GLY A 157 -8.13 19.29 -22.33
N SER A 158 -7.13 20.15 -22.58
CA SER A 158 -5.74 19.74 -22.75
C SER A 158 -5.02 19.61 -21.40
N PRO A 159 -4.27 18.53 -21.14
CA PRO A 159 -3.52 18.37 -19.89
C PRO A 159 -2.35 19.36 -19.83
N ILE A 160 -2.27 20.13 -18.76
CA ILE A 160 -1.21 21.14 -18.56
C ILE A 160 -0.30 20.85 -17.37
N ALA A 161 -0.75 20.03 -16.42
CA ALA A 161 0.06 19.61 -15.28
C ALA A 161 -0.41 18.27 -14.72
N CYS A 162 0.52 17.54 -14.11
CA CYS A 162 0.26 16.35 -13.34
C CYS A 162 0.65 16.62 -11.88
N ILE A 163 -0.20 16.22 -10.93
CA ILE A 163 0.08 16.38 -9.50
C ILE A 163 -0.15 15.05 -8.81
N GLY A 164 0.86 14.58 -8.08
CA GLY A 164 0.80 13.31 -7.36
C GLY A 164 1.14 13.48 -5.89
N TRP A 165 0.44 12.73 -5.05
CA TRP A 165 0.83 12.51 -3.67
C TRP A 165 0.91 11.03 -3.33
N SER A 166 1.84 10.65 -2.47
CA SER A 166 1.97 9.31 -1.93
C SER A 166 1.96 9.29 -0.42
N SER A 167 1.71 8.11 0.14
CA SER A 167 1.97 7.82 1.54
C SER A 167 3.41 8.21 1.91
N PRO A 168 3.63 8.76 3.10
CA PRO A 168 4.95 9.18 3.54
C PRO A 168 5.79 7.95 3.89
N ALA A 169 7.10 8.04 3.63
CA ALA A 169 8.02 7.02 4.08
C ALA A 169 7.97 6.89 5.61
N TRP A 170 8.06 5.65 6.10
CA TRP A 170 7.87 5.36 7.52
C TRP A 170 8.83 6.17 8.40
N TYR A 171 10.11 6.19 8.06
CA TYR A 171 11.14 6.91 8.80
C TYR A 171 11.90 7.87 7.88
N ILE A 172 11.83 9.16 8.19
CA ILE A 172 12.67 10.21 7.61
C ILE A 172 13.10 11.12 8.75
N GLY A 173 14.34 10.97 9.21
CA GLY A 173 14.84 11.69 10.37
C GLY A 173 14.83 13.21 10.22
N CYS A 174 15.10 13.74 9.02
CA CYS A 174 15.05 15.19 8.78
C CYS A 174 13.62 15.75 8.86
N ARG A 175 12.62 15.07 8.29
CA ARG A 175 11.20 15.41 8.45
C ARG A 175 10.85 15.45 9.93
N ASP A 176 11.12 14.35 10.64
CA ASP A 176 10.70 14.21 12.04
C ASP A 176 11.31 15.31 12.92
N ARG A 177 12.60 15.64 12.71
CA ARG A 177 13.25 16.77 13.41
C ARG A 177 12.68 18.13 13.03
N PHE A 178 12.40 18.37 11.76
CA PHE A 178 11.85 19.65 11.29
C PHE A 178 10.46 19.93 11.88
N ILE A 179 9.60 18.91 11.93
CA ILE A 179 8.24 19.05 12.51
C ILE A 179 8.29 19.00 14.05
N GLY A 180 9.39 18.55 14.66
CA GLY A 180 9.51 18.35 16.11
C GLY A 180 8.82 17.07 16.61
N TRP A 181 8.70 16.05 15.76
CA TRP A 181 8.07 14.78 16.11
C TRP A 181 9.03 13.81 16.78
N SER A 182 8.64 13.30 17.96
CA SER A 182 9.23 12.10 18.54
C SER A 182 8.81 10.84 17.75
N ALA A 183 9.39 9.68 18.09
CA ALA A 183 9.01 8.41 17.47
C ALA A 183 7.53 8.05 17.72
N GLU A 184 7.02 8.36 18.90
CA GLU A 184 5.65 8.14 19.34
C GLU A 184 4.68 9.06 18.57
N VAL A 185 5.02 10.35 18.50
CA VAL A 185 4.22 11.35 17.76
C VAL A 185 4.15 10.99 16.29
N ARG A 186 5.28 10.59 15.68
CA ARG A 186 5.32 10.09 14.31
C ARG A 186 4.39 8.90 14.12
N LYS A 187 4.49 7.85 14.95
CA LYS A 187 3.64 6.65 14.82
C LYS A 187 2.15 7.01 14.85
N LYS A 188 1.76 7.98 15.69
CA LYS A 188 0.37 8.44 15.80
C LYS A 188 -0.07 9.27 14.59
N ASN A 189 0.78 10.14 14.08
CA ASN A 189 0.37 11.19 13.14
C ASN A 189 0.82 10.96 11.69
N LEU A 190 1.67 9.97 11.42
CA LEU A 190 2.25 9.75 10.08
C LEU A 190 1.19 9.59 8.98
N HIS A 191 0.04 9.00 9.30
CA HIS A 191 -1.07 8.81 8.38
C HIS A 191 -1.76 10.12 7.93
N LEU A 192 -1.45 11.25 8.59
CA LEU A 192 -1.97 12.59 8.27
C LEU A 192 -1.05 13.38 7.32
N ILE A 193 0.10 12.81 6.96
CA ILE A 193 1.05 13.43 6.02
C ILE A 193 0.93 12.74 4.67
N ALA A 194 1.13 13.49 3.60
CA ALA A 194 1.40 12.95 2.28
C ALA A 194 2.64 13.63 1.69
N TYR A 195 3.35 12.93 0.81
CA TYR A 195 4.48 13.49 0.08
C TYR A 195 4.08 13.79 -1.34
N GLN A 196 4.50 14.94 -1.86
CA GLN A 196 4.46 15.15 -3.31
C GLN A 196 5.36 14.06 -3.92
N THR A 197 4.79 13.34 -4.87
CA THR A 197 5.52 12.36 -5.66
C THR A 197 5.68 12.94 -7.05
N ARG A 198 6.92 12.92 -7.56
CA ARG A 198 7.31 13.25 -8.94
C ARG A 198 6.48 14.38 -9.55
#